data_AF-A0A7I7MLE2-F1
#
_entry.id   AF-A0A7I7MLE2-F1
#
_cell.length_a   1.000
_cell.length_b   1.000
_cell.length_c   1.000
_cell.angle_alpha   90.00
_cell.angle_beta   90.00
_cell.angle_gamma   90.00
#
_symmetry.space_group_name_H-M   'P 1'
#
loop_
_entity.id
_entity.type
_entity.pdbx_description
1 polymer ?
#
loop_
_entity_poly.entity_id
_entity_poly.type
_entity_poly.pdbx_seq_one_letter_code
_entity_poly.pdbx_strand_id
1 'polypeptide(L)' 'MGDVAGYVVEYDRRTHARRITEFATPRAAMEHRLKLEAERTDRNVEVVALVSTSLDTLKQTHSRYFAGDELNVGNGAR' A
#
# COMPACT_ATOMS: atom_id res chain seq x y z
N MET A 1 2.62 24.07 -4.82
CA MET A 1 1.87 23.02 -4.10
C MET A 1 2.27 21.72 -4.77
N GLY A 2 3.05 20.85 -4.12
CA GLY A 2 3.46 19.60 -4.75
C GLY A 2 2.24 18.72 -5.03
N ASP A 3 2.18 18.10 -6.19
CA ASP A 3 1.17 17.08 -6.48
C ASP A 3 1.24 16.00 -5.40
N VAL A 4 0.10 15.76 -4.75
CA VAL A 4 0.01 14.79 -3.67
C VAL A 4 -0.45 13.47 -4.28
N ALA A 5 0.37 12.45 -4.17
CA ALA A 5 0.06 11.11 -4.66
C ALA A 5 -0.79 10.33 -3.65
N GLY A 6 -1.53 9.36 -4.16
CA GLY A 6 -2.22 8.36 -3.35
C GLY A 6 -1.44 7.05 -3.35
N TYR A 7 -1.43 6.34 -2.23
CA TYR A 7 -0.76 5.05 -2.10
C TYR A 7 -1.75 4.07 -1.48
N VAL A 8 -1.86 2.87 -2.01
CA VAL A 8 -2.62 1.78 -1.39
C VAL A 8 -1.64 0.73 -0.89
N VAL A 9 -1.77 0.38 0.39
CA VAL A 9 -0.99 -0.67 1.04
C VAL A 9 -1.91 -1.84 1.36
N GLU A 10 -1.58 -3.01 0.81
CA GLU A 10 -2.09 -4.30 1.25
C GLU A 10 -1.07 -4.87 2.25
N TYR A 11 -1.48 -5.11 3.49
CA TYR A 11 -0.59 -5.57 4.55
C TYR A 11 -1.15 -6.82 5.23
N ASP A 12 -0.44 -7.94 5.12
CA ASP A 12 -0.77 -9.16 5.83
C ASP A 12 -0.24 -9.08 7.26
N ARG A 13 -1.16 -9.04 8.23
CA ARG A 13 -0.84 -8.91 9.65
C ARG A 13 -0.14 -10.14 10.24
N ARG A 14 -0.20 -11.29 9.59
CA ARG A 14 0.40 -12.55 10.06
C ARG A 14 1.86 -12.67 9.66
N THR A 15 2.13 -12.33 8.40
CA THR A 15 3.45 -12.49 7.77
C THR A 15 4.23 -11.19 7.73
N HIS A 16 3.58 -10.07 8.01
CA HIS A 16 4.08 -8.70 7.82
C HIS A 16 4.42 -8.38 6.36
N ALA A 17 3.99 -9.24 5.43
CA ALA A 17 4.18 -9.04 4.01
C ALA A 17 3.32 -7.86 3.52
N ARG A 18 3.89 -7.02 2.66
CA ARG A 18 3.18 -5.87 2.12
C ARG A 18 3.26 -5.78 0.60
N ARG A 19 2.22 -5.22 -0.01
CA ARG A 19 2.25 -4.69 -1.38
C ARG A 19 1.86 -3.22 -1.34
N ILE A 20 2.59 -2.39 -2.08
CA ILE A 20 2.32 -0.96 -2.19
C ILE A 20 2.03 -0.66 -3.66
N THR A 21 0.92 0.03 -3.92
CA THR A 21 0.55 0.52 -5.24
C THR A 21 0.43 2.03 -5.19
N GLU A 22 1.19 2.74 -6.03
CA GLU A 22 1.16 4.20 -6.13
C GLU A 22 0.13 4.65 -7.19
N PHE A 23 -0.52 5.77 -6.92
CA PHE A 23 -1.51 6.41 -7.77
C PHE A 23 -1.22 7.89 -7.89
N ALA A 24 -1.40 8.42 -9.11
CA ALA A 24 -1.19 9.84 -9.40
C ALA A 24 -2.11 10.77 -8.58
N THR A 25 -3.25 10.27 -8.07
CA THR A 25 -4.17 11.08 -7.26
C THR A 25 -4.69 10.31 -6.04
N PRO A 26 -5.02 11.01 -4.93
CA PRO A 26 -5.61 10.39 -3.74
C PRO A 26 -6.96 9.73 -4.02
N ARG A 27 -7.72 10.30 -4.97
CA ARG A 27 -9.02 9.77 -5.38
C ARG A 27 -8.86 8.38 -6.00
N ALA A 28 -7.93 8.20 -6.93
CA ALA A 28 -7.68 6.92 -7.56
C ALA A 28 -7.24 5.84 -6.55
N ALA A 29 -6.40 6.22 -5.57
CA ALA A 29 -6.02 5.32 -4.48
C ALA A 29 -7.23 4.90 -3.62
N MET A 30 -8.14 5.82 -3.30
CA MET A 30 -9.35 5.50 -2.54
C MET A 30 -10.28 4.57 -3.32
N GLU A 31 -10.51 4.83 -4.60
CA GLU A 31 -11.33 3.98 -5.46
C GLU A 31 -10.74 2.56 -5.54
N HIS A 32 -9.42 2.43 -5.65
CA HIS A 32 -8.75 1.14 -5.67
C HIS A 32 -8.85 0.41 -4.31
N ARG A 33 -8.65 1.13 -3.19
CA ARG A 33 -8.84 0.55 -1.85
C ARG A 33 -10.24 -0.03 -1.70
N LEU A 34 -11.29 0.71 -2.07
CA LEU A 34 -12.68 0.24 -1.95
C LEU A 34 -12.92 -1.02 -2.78
N LYS A 35 -12.33 -1.10 -3.97
CA LYS A 35 -12.39 -2.31 -4.80
C LYS A 35 -11.71 -3.50 -4.11
N LEU A 36 -10.50 -3.32 -3.59
CA LEU A 36 -9.78 -4.37 -2.87
C LEU A 36 -10.53 -4.80 -1.61
N GLU A 37 -11.11 -3.87 -0.85
CA GLU A 37 -11.93 -4.18 0.33
C GLU A 37 -13.17 -5.01 -0.03
N ALA A 38 -13.81 -4.73 -1.16
CA ALA A 38 -14.96 -5.49 -1.66
C ALA A 38 -14.57 -6.90 -2.14
N GLU A 39 -13.39 -7.05 -2.74
CA GLU A 39 -12.85 -8.32 -3.23
C GLU A 39 -12.13 -9.14 -2.14
N ARG A 40 -11.87 -8.52 -0.97
CA ARG A 40 -11.06 -9.13 0.10
C ARG A 40 -11.71 -10.38 0.67
N THR A 41 -11.06 -11.52 0.45
CA THR A 41 -11.44 -12.80 1.04
C THR A 41 -10.77 -13.06 2.39
N ASP A 42 -9.54 -12.57 2.61
CA ASP A 42 -8.79 -12.77 3.86
C ASP A 42 -8.86 -11.55 4.79
N ARG A 43 -9.40 -11.73 6.00
CA ARG A 43 -9.52 -10.68 7.03
C ARG A 43 -8.19 -10.30 7.68
N ASN A 44 -7.14 -11.10 7.48
CA ASN A 44 -5.79 -10.81 7.97
C ASN A 44 -5.05 -9.81 7.08
N VAL A 45 -5.55 -9.59 5.87
CA VAL A 45 -5.05 -8.56 4.96
C VAL A 45 -5.75 -7.24 5.28
N GLU A 46 -4.97 -6.27 5.72
CA GLU A 46 -5.39 -4.89 5.93
C GLU A 46 -5.14 -4.12 4.63
N VAL A 47 -6.14 -3.38 4.15
CA VAL A 47 -6.02 -2.54 2.94
C VAL A 47 -6.20 -1.08 3.36
N VAL A 48 -5.18 -0.26 3.13
CA VAL A 48 -5.16 1.13 3.60
C VAL A 48 -4.76 2.07 2.48
N ALA A 49 -5.47 3.18 2.36
CA ALA A 49 -5.12 4.27 1.44
C ALA A 49 -4.42 5.38 2.23
N LEU A 50 -3.23 5.76 1.78
CA LEU A 50 -2.39 6.80 2.35
C LEU A 50 -2.18 7.89 1.31
N VAL A 51 -1.94 9.11 1.78
CA VAL A 51 -1.78 10.28 0.93
C VAL A 51 -0.51 11.00 1.36
N SER A 52 0.39 11.22 0.42
CA SER A 52 1.66 11.89 0.71
C SER A 52 2.30 12.45 -0.55
N THR A 53 3.23 13.37 -0.37
CA THR A 53 4.06 13.92 -1.45
C THR A 53 5.14 12.94 -1.91
N SER A 54 5.54 12.00 -1.05
CA SER A 54 6.61 11.02 -1.35
C SER A 54 6.46 9.73 -0.54
N LEU A 55 6.87 8.60 -1.13
CA LEU A 55 6.92 7.30 -0.44
C LEU A 55 7.87 7.30 0.78
N ASP A 56 8.98 8.04 0.71
CA ASP A 56 9.92 8.17 1.83
C ASP A 56 9.26 8.76 3.08
N THR A 57 8.45 9.81 2.89
CA THR A 57 7.66 10.43 3.97
C THR A 57 6.68 9.43 4.60
N LEU A 58 6.07 8.54 3.79
CA LEU A 58 5.21 7.47 4.31
C LEU A 58 6.01 6.45 5.13
N LYS A 59 7.20 6.06 4.69
CA LYS A 59 8.07 5.14 5.45
C LYS A 59 8.40 5.68 6.85
N GLN A 60 8.64 6.98 6.96
CA GLN A 60 8.93 7.63 8.24
C GLN A 60 7.69 7.78 9.14
N THR A 61 6.55 8.16 8.57
CA THR A 61 5.33 8.51 9.34
C THR A 61 4.42 7.32 9.63
N HIS A 62 4.46 6.27 8.80
CA HIS A 62 3.59 5.10 8.88
C HIS A 62 4.41 3.80 8.95
N SER A 63 5.52 3.84 9.69
CA SER A 63 6.54 2.78 9.75
C SER A 63 6.01 1.36 10.01
N ARG A 64 4.86 1.22 10.70
CA ARG A 64 4.17 -0.06 10.89
C ARG A 64 3.99 -0.83 9.59
N TYR A 65 3.60 -0.17 8.51
CA TYR A 65 3.38 -0.83 7.22
C TYR A 65 4.67 -1.15 6.49
N PHE A 66 5.81 -0.61 6.91
CA PHE A 66 7.10 -0.74 6.22
C PHE A 66 8.14 -1.54 7.02
N ALA A 67 7.78 -2.04 8.21
CA ALA A 67 8.67 -2.78 9.09
C ALA A 67 8.88 -4.27 8.70
N GLY A 68 8.17 -4.78 7.69
CA GLY A 68 8.26 -6.17 7.21
C GLY A 68 8.93 -6.32 5.84
N ASP A 69 8.76 -7.48 5.20
CA ASP A 69 9.25 -7.73 3.84
C ASP A 69 8.33 -7.11 2.78
N GLU A 70 8.93 -6.50 1.77
CA GLU A 70 8.21 -6.07 0.57
C GLU A 70 7.95 -7.29 -0.31
N LEU A 71 6.68 -7.58 -0.65
CA LEU A 71 6.36 -8.55 -1.69
C LEU A 71 6.75 -7.93 -3.02
N ASN A 72 8.03 -8.02 -3.34
CA ASN A 72 8.57 -7.56 -4.61
C ASN A 72 7.92 -8.41 -5.71
N VAL A 73 7.01 -7.83 -6.48
CA VAL A 73 6.47 -8.46 -7.69
C VAL A 73 7.59 -8.37 -8.73
N GLY A 74 8.52 -9.32 -8.69
CA GLY A 74 9.56 -9.50 -9.69
C GLY A 74 10.97 -9.67 -9.13
N ASN A 75 11.33 -10.90 -8.75
CA ASN A 75 12.49 -11.55 -9.38
C ASN A 75 12.42 -13.07 -9.15
N GLY A 76 11.55 -13.71 -9.93
CA GLY A 76 11.49 -15.15 -10.11
C GLY A 76 11.67 -15.49 -11.59
N ALA A 77 12.83 -15.18 -12.15
CA ALA A 77 13.30 -15.79 -13.40
C ALA A 77 14.81 -16.03 -13.23
N ARG A 78 15.16 -17.31 -13.24
CA ARG A 78 16.53 -17.83 -13.29
C ARG A 78 17.26 -17.36 -14.54
#